data_AF-A1B5B6-F1
#
_entry.id   AF-A1B5B6-F1
#
_cell.length_a   1.000
_cell.length_b   1.000
_cell.length_c   1.000
_cell.angle_alpha   90.00
_cell.angle_beta   90.00
_cell.angle_gamma   90.00
#
_symmetry.space_group_name_H-M   'P 1'
#
loop_
_entity.id
_entity.type
_entity.pdbx_description
1 polymer ?
#
loop_
_entity_poly.entity_id
_entity_poly.type
_entity_poly.pdbx_seq_one_letter_code
_entity_poly.pdbx_strand_id
1 'polypeptide(L)'
;MTHPYDGAPEIPLLDDCLMTRALIALLALAPLAACTPAYAPAPKPAPAVAPLPPVPVAGVSGLESREPDACHAKNYVSALGQPGSIIPTLGVNRDYRVVEYRGIEPQEYDPLRIVFRLDAAGNIYNIDCG
;
A
#
# COMPACT_ATOMS: atom_id res chain seq x y z
N MET A 1 -43.98 -29.45 -66.42
CA MET A 1 -44.86 -29.27 -65.23
C MET A 1 -43.96 -28.75 -64.12
N THR A 2 -43.45 -27.52 -64.20
CA THR A 2 -44.01 -26.28 -63.60
C THR A 2 -44.29 -26.40 -62.11
N HIS A 3 -43.28 -26.07 -61.28
CA HIS A 3 -43.48 -25.62 -59.89
C HIS A 3 -43.60 -24.09 -59.89
N PRO A 4 -44.70 -23.52 -59.37
CA PRO A 4 -44.82 -22.07 -59.19
C PRO A 4 -44.60 -21.64 -57.73
N TYR A 5 -44.01 -20.44 -57.57
CA TYR A 5 -44.35 -19.36 -56.60
C TYR A 5 -44.33 -19.68 -55.09
N ASP A 6 -43.99 -18.80 -54.14
CA ASP A 6 -43.51 -17.41 -54.04
C ASP A 6 -43.36 -17.17 -52.51
N GLY A 7 -42.63 -16.13 -52.11
CA GLY A 7 -42.93 -15.42 -50.86
C GLY A 7 -42.24 -15.87 -49.57
N ALA A 8 -41.13 -15.21 -49.23
CA ALA A 8 -40.87 -14.81 -47.84
C ALA A 8 -41.81 -13.64 -47.49
N PRO A 9 -42.22 -13.41 -46.22
CA PRO A 9 -41.34 -12.80 -45.21
C PRO A 9 -41.50 -13.50 -43.84
N GLU A 10 -40.63 -13.38 -42.85
CA GLU A 10 -40.66 -12.31 -41.85
C GLU A 10 -39.47 -12.56 -40.88
N ILE A 11 -38.54 -11.61 -40.78
CA ILE A 11 -37.59 -11.53 -39.66
C ILE A 11 -37.63 -10.10 -39.13
N PRO A 12 -38.35 -9.82 -38.02
CA PRO A 12 -38.19 -8.58 -37.27
C PRO A 12 -37.42 -8.77 -35.96
N LEU A 13 -36.87 -9.97 -35.68
CA LEU A 13 -36.30 -10.27 -34.36
C LEU A 13 -34.86 -9.74 -34.14
N LEU A 14 -34.14 -9.41 -35.21
CA LEU A 14 -32.72 -9.04 -35.10
C LEU A 14 -32.51 -7.56 -34.73
N ASP A 15 -33.47 -6.69 -35.05
CA ASP A 15 -33.38 -5.23 -34.81
C ASP A 15 -33.77 -4.85 -33.37
N ASP A 16 -34.78 -5.53 -32.83
CA ASP A 16 -35.30 -5.28 -31.47
C ASP A 16 -34.26 -5.54 -30.37
N CYS A 17 -33.36 -6.50 -30.61
CA CYS A 17 -32.27 -6.84 -29.69
C CYS A 17 -31.17 -5.77 -29.65
N LEU A 18 -30.91 -5.09 -30.78
CA LEU A 18 -29.92 -4.01 -30.87
C LEU A 18 -30.42 -2.73 -30.19
N MET A 19 -31.68 -2.35 -30.45
CA MET A 19 -32.36 -1.22 -29.79
C MET A 19 -32.47 -1.42 -28.28
N THR A 20 -32.84 -2.64 -27.84
CA THR A 20 -32.94 -2.97 -26.41
C THR A 20 -31.57 -2.94 -25.72
N ARG A 21 -30.51 -3.44 -26.37
CA ARG A 21 -29.14 -3.37 -25.85
C ARG A 21 -28.62 -1.93 -25.77
N ALA A 22 -28.94 -1.09 -26.75
CA ALA A 22 -28.59 0.32 -26.74
C ALA A 22 -29.29 1.07 -25.59
N LEU A 23 -30.57 0.79 -25.35
CA LEU A 23 -31.34 1.35 -24.22
C LEU A 23 -30.80 0.90 -22.87
N ILE A 24 -30.42 -0.38 -22.72
CA ILE A 24 -29.79 -0.90 -21.49
C ILE A 24 -28.44 -0.21 -21.25
N ALA A 25 -27.63 -0.02 -22.28
CA ALA A 25 -26.34 0.66 -22.16
C ALA A 25 -26.50 2.12 -21.72
N LEU A 26 -27.49 2.84 -22.25
CA LEU A 26 -27.81 4.22 -21.86
C LEU A 26 -28.32 4.32 -20.41
N LEU A 27 -29.16 3.38 -19.96
CA LEU A 27 -29.64 3.32 -18.57
C LEU A 27 -28.52 3.01 -17.56
N ALA A 28 -27.51 2.23 -17.96
CA ALA A 28 -26.38 1.88 -17.09
C ALA A 28 -25.42 3.05 -16.80
N LEU A 29 -25.43 4.10 -17.63
CA LEU A 29 -24.57 5.28 -17.47
C LEU A 29 -25.20 6.40 -16.62
N ALA A 30 -26.49 6.29 -16.29
CA ALA A 30 -27.22 7.28 -15.49
C ALA A 30 -26.72 7.53 -14.05
N PRO A 31 -26.14 6.56 -13.29
CA PRO A 31 -25.82 6.79 -11.89
C PRO A 31 -24.51 7.57 -11.66
N LEU A 32 -23.69 7.79 -12.71
CA LEU A 32 -22.40 8.48 -12.59
C LEU A 32 -22.51 10.01 -12.43
N ALA A 33 -23.68 10.60 -12.67
CA ALA A 33 -23.89 12.05 -12.58
C ALA A 33 -24.18 12.54 -11.13
N ALA A 34 -24.33 11.65 -10.16
CA ALA A 34 -24.74 12.01 -8.80
C ALA A 34 -23.57 12.38 -7.86
N CYS A 35 -22.32 12.31 -8.31
CA CYS A 35 -21.16 12.63 -7.48
C CYS A 35 -20.70 14.08 -7.69
N THR A 36 -21.56 15.05 -7.37
CA THR A 36 -21.14 16.45 -7.23
C THR A 36 -20.75 16.70 -5.77
N PRO A 37 -19.56 17.25 -5.48
CA PRO A 37 -19.17 17.57 -4.12
C PRO A 37 -20.14 18.59 -3.53
N ALA A 38 -20.77 18.25 -2.40
CA ALA A 38 -21.60 19.18 -1.66
C ALA A 38 -20.72 20.36 -1.19
N TYR A 39 -21.17 21.59 -1.47
CA TYR A 39 -20.53 22.79 -0.97
C TYR A 39 -20.63 22.81 0.56
N ALA A 40 -19.51 22.51 1.23
CA ALA A 40 -19.39 22.68 2.68
C ALA A 40 -19.02 24.15 2.96
N PRO A 41 -19.74 24.86 3.85
CA PRO A 41 -19.35 26.18 4.31
C PRO A 41 -17.92 26.16 4.87
N ALA A 42 -17.14 27.19 4.55
CA ALA A 42 -15.79 27.34 5.09
C ALA A 42 -15.82 27.32 6.64
N PRO A 43 -14.92 26.56 7.29
CA PRO A 43 -14.81 26.56 8.74
C PRO A 43 -14.57 27.99 9.27
N LYS A 44 -15.32 28.40 10.29
CA LYS A 44 -15.07 29.67 11.01
C LYS A 44 -13.64 29.64 11.57
N PRO A 45 -12.85 30.73 11.47
CA PRO A 45 -11.53 30.78 12.08
C PRO A 45 -11.60 30.43 13.57
N ALA A 46 -10.89 29.38 13.98
CA ALA A 46 -10.70 29.05 15.38
C ALA A 46 -9.84 30.15 16.04
N PRO A 47 -10.09 30.49 17.31
CA PRO A 47 -9.21 31.40 18.05
C PRO A 47 -7.77 30.89 17.99
N ALA A 48 -6.83 31.77 17.63
CA ALA A 48 -5.41 31.44 17.67
C ALA A 48 -5.00 31.24 19.12
N VAL A 49 -4.88 29.97 19.54
CA VAL A 49 -4.27 29.61 20.82
C VAL A 49 -2.76 29.76 20.65
N ALA A 50 -2.14 30.60 21.48
CA ALA A 50 -0.68 30.71 21.50
C ALA A 50 -0.08 29.32 21.80
N PRO A 51 0.96 28.87 21.06
CA PRO A 51 1.64 27.63 21.38
C PRO A 51 2.14 27.68 22.82
N LEU A 52 1.72 26.71 23.63
CA LEU A 52 2.36 26.48 24.92
C LEU A 52 3.85 26.17 24.66
N PRO A 53 4.77 26.66 25.50
CA PRO A 53 6.17 26.27 25.38
C PRO A 53 6.27 24.74 25.43
N PRO A 54 7.16 24.12 24.63
CA PRO A 54 7.32 22.68 24.64
C PRO A 54 7.74 22.27 26.06
N VAL A 55 6.83 21.61 26.78
CA VAL A 55 7.20 20.89 27.98
C VAL A 55 8.08 19.73 27.54
N PRO A 56 9.31 19.58 28.05
CA PRO A 56 10.11 18.40 27.79
C PRO A 56 9.28 17.21 28.24
N VAL A 57 8.94 16.32 27.30
CA VAL A 57 8.50 14.99 27.68
C VAL A 57 9.69 14.36 28.38
N ALA A 58 9.63 14.26 29.71
CA ALA A 58 10.47 13.30 30.41
C ALA A 58 10.11 11.95 29.77
N GLY A 59 11.00 11.45 28.92
CA GLY A 59 10.82 10.19 28.24
C GLY A 59 10.40 9.13 29.26
N VAL A 60 9.53 8.21 28.85
CA VAL A 60 9.22 7.08 29.72
C VAL A 60 10.55 6.42 30.08
N SER A 61 10.83 6.17 31.36
CA SER A 61 12.03 5.42 31.73
C SER A 61 12.03 4.10 30.96
N GLY A 62 13.03 3.89 30.12
CA GLY A 62 13.15 2.71 29.25
C GLY A 62 13.00 2.97 27.74
N LEU A 63 12.57 4.16 27.30
CA LEU A 63 12.70 4.60 25.90
C LEU A 63 13.97 5.45 25.76
N GLU A 64 15.14 4.82 25.91
CA GLU A 64 16.39 5.45 25.52
C GLU A 64 16.40 5.66 24.00
N SER A 65 16.80 6.86 23.57
CA SER A 65 17.01 7.15 22.15
C SER A 65 18.15 6.26 21.67
N ARG A 66 17.93 5.45 20.64
CA ARG A 66 18.94 4.53 20.08
C ARG A 66 19.95 5.25 19.18
N GLU A 67 20.23 6.51 19.48
CA GLU A 67 21.26 7.29 18.84
C GLU A 67 22.54 7.20 19.68
N PRO A 68 23.70 6.92 19.09
CA PRO A 68 24.00 6.77 17.65
C PRO A 68 23.87 5.33 17.10
N ASP A 69 23.73 5.20 15.78
CA ASP A 69 23.78 3.93 15.01
C ASP A 69 25.11 3.19 15.19
N ALA A 70 25.23 2.43 16.29
CA ALA A 70 26.44 1.73 16.69
C ALA A 70 26.78 0.53 15.77
N CYS A 71 25.77 -0.07 15.13
CA CYS A 71 25.96 -1.20 14.22
C CYS A 71 26.25 -0.77 12.77
N HIS A 72 26.14 0.53 12.45
CA HIS A 72 26.25 1.09 11.10
C HIS A 72 25.22 0.53 10.11
N ALA A 73 23.98 0.32 10.58
CA ALA A 73 22.85 -0.13 9.76
C ALA A 73 22.64 0.78 8.54
N LYS A 74 22.93 2.08 8.67
CA LYS A 74 22.78 3.06 7.57
C LYS A 74 23.60 2.74 6.33
N ASN A 75 24.69 1.98 6.44
CA ASN A 75 25.52 1.60 5.29
C ASN A 75 24.82 0.61 4.35
N TYR A 76 23.76 -0.06 4.81
CA TYR A 76 23.09 -1.14 4.08
C TYR A 76 21.69 -0.76 3.60
N VAL A 77 21.26 0.50 3.74
CA VAL A 77 19.91 0.94 3.31
C VAL A 77 19.63 0.76 1.82
N SER A 78 20.67 0.64 1.00
CA SER A 78 20.55 0.28 -0.42
C SER A 78 19.99 -1.13 -0.64
N ALA A 79 20.04 -2.00 0.36
CA ALA A 79 19.46 -3.33 0.35
C ALA A 79 17.94 -3.34 0.59
N LEU A 80 17.35 -2.22 1.00
CA LEU A 80 15.90 -2.16 1.24
C LEU A 80 15.12 -2.48 -0.04
N GLY A 81 14.10 -3.33 0.11
CA GLY A 81 13.28 -3.85 -0.99
C GLY A 81 13.93 -4.97 -1.79
N GLN A 82 15.19 -5.33 -1.52
CA GLN A 82 15.84 -6.48 -2.16
C GLN A 82 15.47 -7.79 -1.43
N PRO A 83 15.56 -8.95 -2.11
CA PRO A 83 15.35 -10.25 -1.47
C PRO A 83 16.36 -10.50 -0.34
N GLY A 84 15.94 -11.12 0.75
CA GLY A 84 16.84 -11.46 1.87
C GLY A 84 18.03 -12.35 1.48
N SER A 85 17.94 -13.06 0.34
CA SER A 85 19.04 -13.85 -0.22
C SER A 85 20.27 -13.03 -0.61
N ILE A 86 20.16 -11.70 -0.73
CA ILE A 86 21.30 -10.83 -1.06
C ILE A 86 22.16 -10.50 0.17
N ILE A 87 21.67 -10.69 1.40
CA ILE A 87 22.35 -10.29 2.64
C ILE A 87 23.81 -10.83 2.72
N PRO A 88 24.11 -12.11 2.38
CA PRO A 88 25.48 -12.62 2.39
C PRO A 88 26.44 -11.89 1.44
N THR A 89 25.92 -11.18 0.43
CA THR A 89 26.73 -10.44 -0.56
C THR A 89 27.01 -9.00 -0.16
N LEU A 90 26.37 -8.50 0.91
CA LEU A 90 26.52 -7.12 1.39
C LEU A 90 27.86 -6.83 2.07
N GLY A 91 28.71 -7.84 2.29
CA GLY A 91 30.01 -7.67 2.93
C GLY A 91 29.91 -7.34 4.43
N VAL A 92 28.87 -7.85 5.10
CA VAL A 92 28.68 -7.65 6.54
C VAL A 92 29.76 -8.45 7.29
N ASN A 93 30.73 -7.75 7.87
CA ASN A 93 31.87 -8.34 8.59
C ASN A 93 31.65 -8.45 10.11
N ARG A 94 30.39 -8.51 10.56
CA ARG A 94 30.00 -8.57 11.96
C ARG A 94 28.81 -9.51 12.16
N ASP A 95 28.47 -9.79 13.40
CA ASP A 95 27.27 -10.58 13.68
C ASP A 95 26.02 -9.86 13.15
N TYR A 96 25.15 -10.62 12.50
CA TYR A 96 23.90 -10.11 11.95
C TYR A 96 22.80 -11.16 12.10
N ARG A 97 21.57 -10.65 12.25
CA ARG A 97 20.37 -11.45 12.35
C ARG A 97 19.49 -11.19 11.14
N VAL A 98 18.89 -12.27 10.64
CA VAL A 98 17.78 -12.19 9.69
C VAL A 98 16.52 -12.58 10.44
N VAL A 99 15.57 -11.66 10.54
CA VAL A 99 14.28 -11.88 11.18
C VAL A 99 13.25 -12.05 10.09
N GLU A 100 12.70 -13.25 10.00
CA GLU A 100 11.65 -13.59 9.05
C GLU A 100 10.35 -12.84 9.37
N TYR A 101 9.43 -12.79 8.42
CA TYR A 101 8.13 -12.18 8.63
C TYR A 101 7.40 -12.85 9.80
N ARG A 102 7.16 -12.08 10.87
CA ARG A 102 6.57 -12.56 12.13
C ARG A 102 7.41 -13.63 12.85
N GLY A 103 8.71 -13.66 12.59
CA GLY A 103 9.67 -14.51 13.29
C GLY A 103 9.79 -14.14 14.76
N ILE A 104 10.17 -15.12 15.59
CA ILE A 104 10.41 -14.91 17.02
C ILE A 104 11.84 -14.41 17.22
N GLU A 105 12.00 -13.29 17.91
CA GLU A 105 13.29 -12.70 18.25
C GLU A 105 13.55 -12.82 19.76
N PRO A 106 14.78 -13.15 20.20
CA PRO A 106 15.16 -13.04 21.60
C PRO A 106 15.01 -11.58 22.09
N GLN A 107 14.60 -11.40 23.35
CA GLN A 107 14.44 -10.06 23.92
C GLN A 107 15.77 -9.39 24.35
N GLU A 108 16.92 -9.97 24.00
CA GLU A 108 18.24 -9.47 24.36
C GLU A 108 18.80 -8.54 23.29
N TYR A 109 19.06 -7.30 23.70
CA TYR A 109 19.53 -6.23 22.83
C TYR A 109 21.07 -6.21 22.73
N ASP A 110 21.58 -6.28 21.49
CA ASP A 110 22.99 -6.07 21.15
C ASP A 110 23.13 -4.84 20.22
N PRO A 111 23.72 -3.73 20.70
CA PRO A 111 23.86 -2.50 19.91
C PRO A 111 24.82 -2.63 18.71
N LEU A 112 25.66 -3.66 18.65
CA LEU A 112 26.65 -3.86 17.58
C LEU A 112 26.17 -4.82 16.49
N ARG A 113 25.08 -5.55 16.74
CA ARG A 113 24.47 -6.49 15.80
C ARG A 113 23.51 -5.80 14.85
N ILE A 114 23.58 -6.18 13.58
CA ILE A 114 22.66 -5.68 12.55
C ILE A 114 21.48 -6.65 12.45
N VAL A 115 20.26 -6.13 12.43
CA VAL A 115 19.04 -6.91 12.25
C VAL A 115 18.41 -6.53 10.91
N PHE A 116 18.36 -7.50 9.99
CA PHE A 116 17.63 -7.41 8.74
C PHE A 116 16.26 -8.05 8.92
N ARG A 117 15.17 -7.29 8.72
CA ARG A 117 13.81 -7.80 8.85
C ARG A 117 13.19 -8.03 7.48
N LEU A 118 12.57 -9.18 7.30
CA LEU A 118 11.94 -9.59 6.06
C LEU A 118 10.42 -9.42 6.11
N ASP A 119 9.86 -8.94 5.00
CA ASP A 119 8.42 -8.88 4.81
C ASP A 119 7.86 -10.25 4.40
N ALA A 120 6.54 -10.32 4.22
CA ALA A 120 5.86 -11.56 3.83
C ALA A 120 6.33 -12.12 2.47
N ALA A 121 6.93 -11.30 1.61
CA ALA A 121 7.51 -11.70 0.33
C ALA A 121 9.00 -12.08 0.43
N GLY A 122 9.60 -11.99 1.63
CA GLY A 122 11.01 -12.29 1.86
C GLY A 122 11.95 -11.15 1.46
N ASN A 123 11.44 -9.93 1.25
CA ASN A 123 12.26 -8.76 0.96
C ASN A 123 12.64 -8.03 2.25
N ILE A 124 13.82 -7.41 2.25
CA ILE A 124 14.31 -6.62 3.37
C ILE A 124 13.46 -5.34 3.47
N TYR A 125 12.64 -5.22 4.51
CA TYR A 125 11.79 -4.03 4.72
C TYR A 125 12.33 -3.09 5.80
N ASN A 126 13.19 -3.59 6.69
CA ASN A 126 13.82 -2.78 7.73
C ASN A 126 15.24 -3.29 8.05
N ILE A 127 16.10 -2.35 8.43
CA ILE A 127 17.47 -2.62 8.89
C ILE A 127 17.72 -1.77 10.13
N ASP A 128 18.01 -2.41 11.26
CA ASP A 128 18.16 -1.77 12.56
C ASP A 128 19.26 -2.42 13.41
N CYS A 129 19.65 -1.76 14.51
CA CYS A 129 20.55 -2.35 15.51
C CYS A 129 19.74 -3.02 16.62
N GLY A 130 20.10 -4.24 17.01
CA GLY A 130 19.31 -5.03 17.96
C GLY A 130 19.88 -6.38 18.30
#